data_AF-A0A3D1IGC4-F1
#
_entry.id   AF-A0A3D1IGC4-F1
#
_cell.length_a   1.000
_cell.length_b   1.000
_cell.length_c   1.000
_cell.angle_alpha   90.00
_cell.angle_beta   90.00
_cell.angle_gamma   90.00
#
_symmetry.space_group_name_H-M   'P 1'
#
loop_
_entity.id
_entity.type
_entity.pdbx_description
1 polymer ?
#
loop_
_entity_poly.entity_id
_entity_poly.type
_entity_poly.pdbx_seq_one_letter_code
_entity_poly.pdbx_strand_id
1 'polypeptide(L)' 'MGQSLCVQCRTQPVDPAWRPFCSERCRLLDLGNWVAGRYRVAG' A
#
# COMPACT_ATOMS: atom_id res chain seq x y z
N MET A 1 5.32 20.50 3.85
CA MET A 1 4.80 19.27 4.51
C MET A 1 4.11 18.46 3.44
N GLY A 2 4.83 17.50 2.84
CA GLY A 2 4.33 16.74 1.69
C GLY A 2 3.28 15.72 2.12
N GLN A 3 2.17 15.65 1.40
CA GLN A 3 1.13 14.66 1.63
C GLN A 3 1.72 13.27 1.38
N SER A 4 1.62 12.35 2.36
CA SER A 4 2.09 10.98 2.18
C SER A 4 1.29 10.31 1.07
N LEU A 5 2.00 9.74 0.08
CA LEU A 5 1.38 8.98 -1.00
C LEU A 5 1.17 7.52 -0.59
N CYS A 6 0.13 6.90 -1.16
CA CYS A 6 -0.18 5.49 -0.92
C CYS A 6 1.01 4.60 -1.30
N VAL A 7 1.38 3.69 -0.40
CA VAL A 7 2.54 2.79 -0.61
C VAL A 7 2.35 1.79 -1.76
N GLN A 8 1.09 1.44 -2.07
CA GLN A 8 0.77 0.46 -3.11
C GLN A 8 0.70 1.07 -4.51
N CYS A 9 -0.07 2.15 -4.72
CA CYS A 9 -0.26 2.73 -6.05
C CYS A 9 0.62 3.94 -6.34
N ARG A 10 1.11 4.64 -5.30
CA ARG A 10 1.95 5.84 -5.38
C ARG A 10 1.38 7.00 -6.22
N THR A 11 0.07 6.97 -6.52
CA THR A 11 -0.61 8.02 -7.31
C THR A 11 -1.55 8.87 -6.47
N GLN A 12 -2.16 8.28 -5.45
CA GLN A 12 -3.18 8.92 -4.61
C GLN A 12 -2.61 9.22 -3.21
N PRO A 13 -3.07 10.30 -2.55
CA PRO A 13 -2.73 10.54 -1.15
C PRO A 13 -3.27 9.42 -0.26
N VAL A 14 -2.62 9.21 0.88
CA VAL A 14 -3.08 8.26 1.89
C VAL A 14 -4.42 8.73 2.46
N ASP A 15 -5.36 7.79 2.57
CA ASP A 15 -6.63 8.02 3.26
C ASP A 15 -6.44 7.69 4.76
N PRO A 16 -6.82 8.58 5.70
CA PRO A 16 -6.74 8.33 7.13
C PRO A 16 -7.41 7.03 7.61
N ALA A 17 -8.49 6.60 6.96
CA ALA A 17 -9.19 5.36 7.27
C ALA A 17 -8.44 4.11 6.81
N TRP A 18 -7.57 4.25 5.80
CA TRP A 18 -6.89 3.13 5.13
C TRP A 18 -5.37 3.18 5.23
N ARG A 19 -4.79 4.01 6.11
CA ARG A 19 -3.33 4.17 6.24
C ARG A 19 -2.62 2.80 6.33
N PRO A 20 -1.52 2.57 5.58
CA PRO A 20 -0.78 3.49 4.70
C PRO A 20 -1.28 3.57 3.24
N PHE A 21 -2.55 3.22 2.99
CA PHE A 21 -3.14 3.12 1.65
C PHE A 21 -4.15 4.25 1.37
N CYS A 22 -4.50 4.44 0.10
CA CYS A 22 -5.55 5.39 -0.32
C CYS A 22 -6.96 4.78 -0.33
N SER A 23 -7.11 3.46 -0.17
CA SER A 23 -8.39 2.75 -0.23
C SER A 23 -8.25 1.30 0.23
N GLU A 24 -9.38 0.66 0.55
CA GLU A 24 -9.46 -0.78 0.81
C GLU A 24 -8.87 -1.63 -0.33
N ARG A 25 -9.17 -1.25 -1.58
CA ARG A 25 -8.64 -1.93 -2.77
C ARG A 25 -7.11 -2.02 -2.75
N CYS A 26 -6.43 -0.92 -2.40
CA CYS A 26 -4.97 -0.91 -2.34
C CYS A 26 -4.43 -1.77 -1.18
N ARG A 27 -5.12 -1.80 -0.04
CA ARG A 27 -4.79 -2.69 1.09
C ARG A 27 -4.91 -4.16 0.68
N LEU A 28 -5.98 -4.54 -0.01
CA LEU A 28 -6.20 -5.92 -0.46
C LEU A 28 -5.20 -6.35 -1.55
N LEU A 29 -4.84 -5.45 -2.48
CA LEU A 29 -3.81 -5.74 -3.48
C LEU A 29 -2.43 -5.95 -2.84
N ASP A 30 -2.08 -5.14 -1.86
CA ASP A 30 -0.83 -5.31 -1.11
C ASP A 30 -0.80 -6.67 -0.39
N LEU A 31 -1.90 -7.01 0.29
CA LEU A 31 -2.07 -8.34 0.90
C LEU A 31 -1.96 -9.47 -0.13
N GLY A 32 -2.54 -9.30 -1.32
CA GLY A 32 -2.42 -10.24 -2.42
C GLY A 32 -0.97 -10.44 -2.87
N ASN A 33 -0.17 -9.37 -2.92
CA ASN A 33 1.26 -9.46 -3.22
C ASN A 33 2.04 -10.25 -2.17
N TRP A 34 1.69 -10.09 -0.87
CA TRP A 34 2.24 -10.90 0.22
C TRP A 34 1.93 -12.38 0.05
N VAL A 35 0.64 -12.71 -0.14
CA VAL A 35 0.19 -14.10 -0.30
C VAL A 35 0.81 -14.75 -1.54
N ALA A 36 0.98 -13.98 -2.62
CA ALA A 36 1.63 -14.44 -3.84
C ALA A 36 3.17 -14.53 -3.73
N GLY A 37 3.77 -14.22 -2.58
CA GLY A 37 5.22 -14.28 -2.37
C GLY A 37 6.01 -13.29 -3.24
N ARG A 38 5.39 -12.17 -3.64
CA ARG A 38 6.04 -11.15 -4.48
C ARG A 38 7.05 -10.29 -3.70
N TYR A 39 6.91 -10.24 -2.38
CA TYR A 39 7.86 -9.55 -1.51
C TYR A 39 8.96 -10.50 -1.06
N ARG A 40 10.20 -10.02 -1.03
CA ARG A 40 11.36 -10.73 -0.50
C ARG A 40 12.02 -9.87 0.56
N VAL A 41 12.38 -10.50 1.66
CA VAL A 41 13.26 -9.89 2.67
C VAL A 41 14.67 -10.30 2.31
N ALA A 42 15.53 -9.34 2.00
CA ALA A 42 16.96 -9.59 1.87
C ALA A 42 17.50 -9.93 3.28
N GLY A 43 18.15 -11.08 3.42
CA GLY A 43 18.83 -11.51 4.64
C GLY A 43 20.21 -10.90 4.76
#